data_AF-A0A316AAP2-F1
#
_entry.id   AF-A0A316AAP2-F1
#
_cell.length_a   1.000
_cell.length_b   1.000
_cell.length_c   1.000
_cell.angle_alpha   90.00
_cell.angle_beta   90.00
_cell.angle_gamma   90.00
#
_symmetry.space_group_name_H-M   'P 1'
#
loop_
_entity.id
_entity.type
_entity.pdbx_description
1 polymer ?
#
loop_
_entity_poly.entity_id
_entity_poly.type
_entity_poly.pdbx_seq_one_letter_code
_entity_poly.pdbx_strand_id
1 'polypeptide(L)'
;MRNIAANAMLNLRDQPASLFVHGSVLTFRMDDRVVISRVVQAGDEGERDSLRLVLVVAEGTGPYKGTAKSFVFETTDPEIRSYQKVHIRYGLSSLVLPIQVLS
;
A
#
# COMPACT_ATOMS: atom_id res chain seq x y z
N MET A 1 -15.28 -3.67 -9.72
CA MET A 1 -14.08 -3.27 -10.49
C MET A 1 -12.93 -3.12 -9.52
N ARG A 2 -11.75 -3.67 -9.83
CA ARG A 2 -10.53 -3.46 -9.02
C ARG A 2 -9.90 -2.13 -9.44
N ASN A 3 -9.94 -1.15 -8.53
CA ASN A 3 -9.35 0.18 -8.74
C ASN A 3 -7.94 0.29 -8.14
N ILE A 4 -7.28 -0.85 -7.88
CA ILE A 4 -5.99 -0.93 -7.20
C ILE A 4 -5.11 -1.92 -7.98
N ALA A 5 -3.89 -1.51 -8.32
CA ALA A 5 -2.82 -2.35 -8.83
C ALA A 5 -1.56 -2.11 -7.99
N ALA A 6 -0.95 -3.14 -7.43
CA ALA A 6 0.17 -2.98 -6.52
C ALA A 6 1.05 -4.24 -6.44
N ASN A 7 2.30 -4.04 -6.04
CA ASN A 7 3.26 -5.08 -5.69
C ASN A 7 3.87 -4.78 -4.32
N ALA A 8 4.32 -5.80 -3.61
CA ALA A 8 5.06 -5.68 -2.37
C ALA A 8 6.32 -6.55 -2.41
N MET A 9 7.44 -5.99 -1.96
CA MET A 9 8.76 -6.59 -2.02
C MET A 9 9.48 -6.40 -0.67
N LEU A 10 9.93 -7.48 -0.07
CA LEU A 10 10.79 -7.46 1.12
C LEU A 10 12.23 -7.72 0.69
N ASN A 11 13.08 -6.70 0.78
CA ASN A 11 14.50 -6.82 0.48
C ASN A 11 15.30 -7.11 1.74
N LEU A 12 15.78 -8.35 1.86
CA LEU A 12 16.61 -8.80 2.97
C LEU A 12 18.11 -8.52 2.75
N ARG A 13 18.50 -8.05 1.56
CA ARG A 13 19.88 -7.70 1.23
C ARG A 13 20.26 -6.29 1.71
N ASP A 14 19.27 -5.43 1.94
CA ASP A 14 19.49 -4.09 2.50
C ASP A 14 19.83 -4.17 4.00
N GLN A 15 20.59 -3.19 4.50
CA GLN A 15 20.89 -3.04 5.92
C GLN A 15 20.49 -1.63 6.39
N PRO A 16 19.37 -1.46 7.12
CA PRO A 16 18.42 -2.50 7.53
C PRO A 16 17.58 -3.06 6.37
N ALA A 17 16.98 -4.25 6.56
CA ALA A 17 16.04 -4.82 5.60
C ALA A 17 14.87 -3.85 5.34
N SER A 18 14.34 -3.83 4.12
CA SER A 18 13.32 -2.88 3.69
C SER A 18 12.11 -3.59 3.08
N LEU A 19 10.90 -3.18 3.46
CA LEU A 19 9.65 -3.59 2.82
C LEU A 19 9.13 -2.44 1.98
N PHE A 20 9.06 -2.67 0.67
CA PHE A 20 8.59 -1.72 -0.32
C PHE A 20 7.23 -2.15 -0.88
N VAL A 21 6.24 -1.27 -0.81
CA VAL A 21 4.93 -1.46 -1.46
C VAL A 21 4.69 -0.31 -2.41
N HIS A 22 4.51 -0.62 -3.69
CA HIS A 22 4.22 0.39 -4.69
C HIS A 22 3.03 -0.04 -5.53
N GLY A 23 2.28 0.96 -5.99
CA GLY A 23 1.11 0.69 -6.81
C GLY A 23 0.48 1.94 -7.34
N SER A 24 -0.72 1.77 -7.89
CA SER A 24 -1.56 2.86 -8.32
C SER A 24 -3.03 2.58 -8.03
N VAL A 25 -3.80 3.65 -7.85
CA VAL A 25 -5.25 3.61 -7.76
C VAL A 25 -5.89 4.57 -8.75
N LEU A 26 -7.08 4.24 -9.24
CA LEU A 26 -7.84 5.14 -10.10
C LEU A 26 -8.53 6.22 -9.24
N THR A 27 -8.29 7.48 -9.58
CA THR A 27 -8.91 8.67 -8.96
C THR A 27 -9.71 9.46 -9.98
N PHE A 28 -10.55 10.39 -9.53
CA PHE A 28 -11.50 11.05 -10.40
C PHE A 28 -10.91 12.28 -11.09
N ARG A 29 -10.14 13.09 -10.35
CA ARG A 29 -9.61 14.36 -10.85
C ARG A 29 -8.14 14.26 -11.18
N MET A 30 -7.74 15.11 -12.12
CA MET A 30 -6.34 15.17 -12.57
C MET A 30 -5.36 15.58 -11.48
N ASP A 31 -5.80 16.35 -10.47
CA ASP A 31 -4.98 16.89 -9.39
C ASP A 31 -5.21 16.20 -8.04
N ASP A 32 -6.04 15.14 -8.01
CA ASP A 32 -6.16 14.26 -6.85
C ASP A 32 -4.79 13.74 -6.41
N ARG A 33 -4.58 13.63 -5.09
CA ARG A 33 -3.40 13.04 -4.49
C ARG A 33 -3.78 11.86 -3.61
N VAL A 34 -3.07 10.75 -3.74
CA VAL A 34 -3.27 9.57 -2.91
C VAL A 34 -2.26 9.61 -1.77
N VAL A 35 -2.74 9.46 -0.54
CA VAL A 35 -1.91 9.41 0.66
C VAL A 35 -2.23 8.16 1.46
N ILE A 36 -1.23 7.63 2.16
CA ILE A 36 -1.39 6.51 3.08
C ILE A 36 -1.84 7.11 4.41
N SER A 37 -3.09 6.90 4.79
CA SER A 37 -3.67 7.50 6.01
C SER A 37 -3.40 6.69 7.27
N ARG A 38 -3.25 5.36 7.14
CA ARG A 38 -3.03 4.47 8.26
C ARG A 38 -2.26 3.24 7.83
N VAL A 39 -1.29 2.87 8.65
CA VAL A 39 -0.58 1.60 8.62
C VAL A 39 -1.02 0.82 9.86
N VAL A 40 -1.50 -0.40 9.70
CA VAL A 40 -1.81 -1.30 10.83
C VAL A 40 -0.88 -2.49 10.76
N GLN A 41 -0.11 -2.68 11.82
CA GLN A 41 0.84 -3.77 11.97
C GLN A 41 0.14 -5.02 12.50
N ALA A 42 0.83 -6.14 12.32
CA ALA A 42 0.31 -7.46 12.55
C ALA A 42 0.22 -7.76 14.07
N GLY A 43 -0.84 -7.29 14.70
CA GLY A 43 -1.06 -7.43 16.14
C GLY A 43 -2.32 -6.72 16.64
N ASP A 44 -2.69 -5.62 15.99
CA ASP A 44 -3.80 -4.76 16.44
C ASP A 44 -5.20 -5.35 16.18
N GLU A 45 -5.35 -6.32 15.26
CA GLU A 45 -6.66 -6.88 14.86
C GLU A 45 -6.63 -8.40 14.60
N GLY A 46 -5.68 -9.15 15.19
CA GLY A 46 -5.61 -10.62 15.05
C GLY A 46 -5.03 -11.14 13.73
N GLU A 47 -4.66 -10.25 12.80
CA GLU A 47 -3.99 -10.57 11.54
C GLU A 47 -2.46 -10.57 11.69
N ARG A 48 -1.91 -11.53 12.45
CA ARG A 48 -0.48 -11.58 12.87
C ARG A 48 0.59 -11.66 11.78
N ASP A 49 0.20 -11.88 10.52
CA ASP A 49 1.14 -12.03 9.39
C ASP A 49 0.89 -11.02 8.25
N SER A 50 0.21 -9.90 8.53
CA SER A 50 -0.28 -8.96 7.50
C SER A 50 0.03 -7.50 7.82
N LEU A 51 0.53 -6.78 6.82
CA LEU A 51 0.60 -5.32 6.87
C LEU A 51 -0.64 -4.72 6.22
N ARG A 52 -1.34 -3.79 6.88
CA ARG A 52 -2.48 -3.10 6.29
C ARG A 52 -2.16 -1.66 5.93
N LEU A 53 -2.40 -1.28 4.67
CA LEU A 53 -2.28 0.07 4.16
C LEU A 53 -3.67 0.63 3.83
N VAL A 54 -4.04 1.74 4.45
CA VAL A 54 -5.27 2.47 4.12
C VAL A 54 -4.90 3.67 3.27
N LEU A 55 -5.40 3.70 2.04
CA LEU A 55 -5.22 4.80 1.09
C LEU A 55 -6.44 5.72 1.13
N VAL A 56 -6.19 7.02 1.19
CA VAL A 56 -7.21 8.06 1.05
C VAL A 56 -6.81 9.04 -0.04
N VAL A 57 -7.81 9.67 -0.65
CA VAL A 57 -7.60 10.70 -1.66
C VAL A 57 -7.77 12.07 -1.01
N ALA A 58 -6.74 12.89 -1.11
CA ALA A 58 -6.89 14.33 -0.96
C ALA A 58 -7.44 14.87 -2.28
N GLU A 59 -8.72 15.26 -2.26
CA GLU A 59 -9.43 15.70 -3.45
C GLU A 59 -8.86 16.99 -4.02
N GLY A 60 -8.65 16.99 -5.33
CA GLY A 60 -8.29 18.16 -6.09
C GLY A 60 -9.49 19.01 -6.50
N THR A 61 -9.22 20.11 -7.18
CA THR A 61 -10.23 21.02 -7.76
C THR A 61 -10.29 20.94 -9.29
N GLY A 62 -9.33 20.25 -9.91
CA GLY A 62 -9.21 20.08 -11.34
C GLY A 62 -10.31 19.22 -11.97
N PRO A 63 -10.31 19.10 -13.30
CA PRO A 63 -11.38 18.44 -14.03
C PRO A 63 -11.42 16.94 -13.77
N TYR A 64 -12.62 16.38 -13.86
CA TYR A 64 -12.86 14.94 -13.84
C TYR A 64 -12.31 14.29 -15.11
N LYS A 65 -11.29 13.45 -14.97
CA LYS A 65 -10.64 12.77 -16.10
C LYS A 65 -10.34 11.29 -15.87
N GLY A 66 -10.54 10.76 -14.65
CA GLY A 66 -10.24 9.36 -14.35
C GLY A 66 -8.75 9.05 -14.52
N THR A 67 -7.93 9.39 -13.52
CA THR A 67 -6.47 9.30 -13.64
C THR A 67 -5.90 8.32 -12.61
N ALA A 68 -4.99 7.45 -13.05
CA ALA A 68 -4.24 6.58 -12.16
C ALA A 68 -3.23 7.41 -11.35
N LYS A 69 -3.21 7.19 -10.04
CA LYS A 69 -2.32 7.88 -9.09
C LYS A 69 -1.48 6.86 -8.38
N SER A 70 -0.16 7.04 -8.47
CA SER A 70 0.79 6.19 -7.79
C SER A 70 0.77 6.43 -6.28
N PHE A 71 1.06 5.38 -5.52
CA PHE A 71 1.42 5.48 -4.12
C PHE A 71 2.65 4.59 -3.87
N VAL A 72 3.42 4.98 -2.87
CA VAL A 72 4.62 4.26 -2.43
C VAL A 72 4.62 4.24 -0.91
N PHE A 73 4.92 3.08 -0.35
CA PHE A 73 5.17 2.86 1.06
C PHE A 73 6.51 2.15 1.21
N GLU A 74 7.32 2.60 2.15
CA GLU A 74 8.56 1.95 2.51
C GLU A 74 8.70 1.98 4.02
N THR A 75 9.12 0.86 4.60
CA THR A 75 9.48 0.79 6.02
C THR A 75 10.63 -0.19 6.23
N THR A 76 11.41 0.07 7.26
CA THR A 76 12.51 -0.78 7.73
C THR A 76 12.24 -1.33 9.13
N ASP A 77 10.98 -1.31 9.57
CA ASP A 77 10.58 -1.80 10.89
C ASP A 77 11.05 -3.25 11.10
N PRO A 78 11.55 -3.64 12.29
CA PRO A 78 12.01 -5.01 12.53
C PRO A 78 10.95 -6.08 12.26
N GLU A 79 9.68 -5.73 12.44
CA GLU A 79 8.53 -6.62 12.24
C GLU A 79 8.27 -6.97 10.76
N ILE A 80 8.87 -6.26 9.79
CA ILE A 80 8.62 -6.55 8.36
C ILE A 80 8.97 -7.99 7.98
N ARG A 81 9.83 -8.65 8.76
CA ARG A 81 10.24 -10.05 8.54
C ARG A 81 9.14 -11.06 8.86
N SER A 82 8.14 -10.70 9.68
CA SER A 82 7.01 -11.58 9.98
C SER A 82 5.87 -11.45 8.99
N TYR A 83 5.82 -10.35 8.22
CA TYR A 83 4.72 -10.11 7.28
C TYR A 83 4.85 -11.03 6.05
N GLN A 84 3.74 -11.66 5.67
CA GLN A 84 3.65 -12.52 4.47
C GLN A 84 2.82 -11.88 3.35
N LYS A 85 1.97 -10.91 3.69
CA LYS A 85 1.03 -10.28 2.77
C LYS A 85 0.77 -8.82 3.13
N VAL A 86 0.33 -8.05 2.14
CA VAL A 86 -0.12 -6.67 2.31
C VAL A 86 -1.61 -6.58 1.97
N HIS A 87 -2.37 -5.96 2.86
CA HIS A 87 -3.79 -5.66 2.69
C HIS A 87 -3.94 -4.16 2.40
N ILE A 88 -4.29 -3.81 1.16
CA ILE A 88 -4.48 -2.43 0.71
C ILE A 88 -5.96 -2.13 0.66
N ARG A 89 -6.41 -1.08 1.34
CA ARG A 89 -7.78 -0.58 1.31
C ARG A 89 -7.83 0.79 0.64
N TYR A 90 -8.73 0.96 -0.32
CA TYR A 90 -8.99 2.23 -1.00
C TYR A 90 -10.49 2.41 -1.23
N GLY A 91 -11.12 3.31 -0.47
CA GLY A 91 -12.58 3.46 -0.47
C GLY A 91 -13.30 2.15 -0.13
N LEU A 92 -14.14 1.68 -1.04
CA LEU A 92 -14.83 0.38 -0.97
C LEU A 92 -14.04 -0.79 -1.59
N SER A 93 -12.88 -0.51 -2.20
CA SER A 93 -12.02 -1.52 -2.81
C SER A 93 -10.98 -2.03 -1.82
N SER A 94 -10.65 -3.31 -1.91
CA SER A 94 -9.54 -3.92 -1.20
C SER A 94 -8.72 -4.83 -2.12
N LEU A 95 -7.43 -4.95 -1.81
CA LEU A 95 -6.50 -5.84 -2.47
C LEU A 95 -5.62 -6.51 -1.40
N VAL A 96 -5.56 -7.84 -1.44
CA VAL A 96 -4.61 -8.62 -0.65
C VAL A 96 -3.60 -9.21 -1.62
N LEU A 97 -2.30 -8.99 -1.38
CA LEU A 97 -1.23 -9.49 -2.23
C LEU A 97 -0.07 -10.05 -1.40
N PRO A 98 0.59 -11.13 -1.87
CA PRO A 98 1.73 -11.72 -1.17
C PRO A 98 2.94 -10.79 -1.25
N ILE A 99 3.79 -10.85 -0.24
CA ILE A 99 5.09 -10.16 -0.25
C ILE A 99 6.10 -11.03 -1.00
N GLN A 100 6.72 -10.47 -2.02
CA GLN A 100 7.84 -11.12 -2.70
C GLN A 100 9.12 -10.91 -1.89
N VAL A 101 9.72 -11.99 -1.42
CA VAL A 101 10.98 -11.92 -0.66
C VAL A 101 12.16 -11.94 -1.63
N LEU A 102 13.04 -10.95 -1.49
CA LEU A 102 14.34 -10.87 -2.14
C LEU A 102 15.41 -11.15 -1.10
N SER A 103 15.96 -12.36 -1.12
CA SER A 103 17.09 -12.81 -0.30
C SER A 103 18.36 -12.88 -1.12
#